data_AF-A0A661NTZ5-F1
#
_entry.id   AF-A0A661NTZ5-F1
#
_cell.length_a   1.000
_cell.length_b   1.000
_cell.length_c   1.000
_cell.angle_alpha   90.00
_cell.angle_beta   90.00
_cell.angle_gamma   90.00
#
_symmetry.space_group_name_H-M   'P 1'
#
loop_
_entity.id
_entity.type
_entity.pdbx_description
1 polymer ?
#
loop_
_entity_poly.entity_id
_entity_poly.type
_entity_poly.pdbx_seq_one_letter_code
_entity_poly.pdbx_strand_id
1 'polypeptide(L)'
;MTHGCRLGITEAMVRVPAHSFLASLIVVTPLALSACADAPREMRFDTPEATLETLLGAFGVEDQTQEEVQRHLRSRGRFDLQDEETYHACFVDFDGPASEALAGYVFGTVAAGKDQLRIVHVGDKVHVYPDPERRERYVVMFNTDTGYRISLRESVPAEVRRALLQEHERIDNRNRRAGAVLE
;
A
#
# COMPACT_ATOMS: atom_id res chain seq x y z
N MET A 1 -31.08 -37.65 5.46
CA MET A 1 -30.82 -37.70 4.00
C MET A 1 -29.47 -38.35 3.80
N THR A 2 -29.49 -39.62 3.44
CA THR A 2 -28.34 -40.52 3.32
C THR A 2 -28.35 -41.08 1.91
N HIS A 3 -27.40 -40.67 1.07
CA HIS A 3 -27.05 -41.33 -0.20
C HIS A 3 -25.53 -41.51 -0.13
N GLY A 4 -24.94 -42.71 -0.10
CA GLY A 4 -25.30 -43.91 -0.83
C GLY A 4 -24.34 -44.09 -2.01
N CYS A 5 -23.03 -44.14 -1.76
CA CYS A 5 -22.03 -44.47 -2.79
C CYS A 5 -22.07 -45.97 -3.07
N ARG A 6 -22.32 -46.33 -4.33
CA ARG A 6 -22.35 -47.71 -4.82
C ARG A 6 -21.76 -47.76 -6.23
N LEU A 7 -20.90 -48.78 -6.44
CA LEU A 7 -20.36 -49.31 -7.71
C LEU A 7 -19.35 -48.41 -8.45
N GLY A 8 -18.26 -48.93 -9.01
CA GLY A 8 -17.82 -50.31 -9.13
C GLY A 8 -16.40 -50.30 -9.72
N ILE A 9 -15.52 -51.14 -9.19
CA ILE A 9 -14.16 -51.31 -9.69
C ILE A 9 -14.21 -52.52 -10.61
N THR A 10 -14.24 -52.31 -11.93
CA THR A 10 -13.98 -53.36 -12.92
C THR A 10 -12.52 -53.27 -13.34
N GLU A 11 -11.75 -54.29 -12.98
CA GLU A 11 -10.42 -54.55 -13.48
C GLU A 11 -10.45 -54.67 -15.01
N ALA A 12 -9.68 -53.83 -15.70
CA ALA A 12 -9.42 -53.97 -17.13
C ALA A 12 -7.95 -54.37 -17.33
N MET A 13 -7.77 -55.66 -17.58
CA MET A 13 -6.55 -56.34 -17.98
C MET A 13 -6.03 -55.73 -19.29
N VAL A 14 -4.92 -54.97 -19.24
CA VAL A 14 -4.29 -54.38 -20.42
C VAL A 14 -3.48 -55.44 -21.17
N ARG A 15 -4.02 -55.90 -22.30
CA ARG A 15 -3.33 -56.74 -23.28
C ARG A 15 -2.68 -55.83 -24.31
N VAL A 16 -1.35 -55.82 -24.37
CA VAL A 16 -0.58 -55.06 -25.36
C VAL A 16 -0.29 -55.95 -26.56
N PRO A 17 -0.77 -55.64 -27.78
CA PRO A 17 -0.17 -56.12 -29.00
C PRO A 17 0.76 -55.07 -29.61
N ALA A 18 1.92 -55.56 -30.03
CA ALA A 18 2.92 -54.83 -30.78
C ALA A 18 2.47 -54.50 -32.21
N HIS A 19 3.18 -53.53 -32.78
CA HIS A 19 3.32 -53.19 -34.20
C HIS A 19 2.60 -51.93 -34.70
N SER A 20 3.40 -51.16 -35.44
CA SER A 20 3.07 -50.09 -36.38
C SER A 20 3.25 -48.67 -35.87
N PHE A 21 4.48 -48.20 -36.15
CA PHE A 21 4.90 -46.83 -36.35
C PHE A 21 3.77 -45.92 -36.86
N LEU A 22 3.36 -44.96 -36.02
CA LEU A 22 2.91 -43.63 -36.43
C LEU A 22 3.10 -42.72 -35.21
N ALA A 23 4.17 -41.94 -35.26
CA ALA A 23 4.57 -41.02 -34.20
C ALA A 23 3.51 -39.92 -34.04
N SER A 24 2.58 -40.12 -33.11
CA SER A 24 1.69 -39.08 -32.61
C SER A 24 2.37 -38.46 -31.39
N LEU A 25 2.92 -37.27 -31.58
CA LEU A 25 3.53 -36.46 -30.55
C LEU A 25 2.43 -35.97 -29.60
N ILE A 26 2.15 -36.73 -28.53
CA ILE A 26 1.28 -36.25 -27.45
C ILE A 26 2.07 -35.20 -26.68
N VAL A 27 1.86 -33.93 -27.05
CA VAL A 27 2.27 -32.78 -26.25
C VAL A 27 1.39 -32.80 -25.00
N VAL A 28 1.89 -33.41 -23.92
CA VAL A 28 1.35 -33.24 -22.57
C VAL A 28 1.73 -31.83 -22.16
N THR A 29 0.85 -30.86 -22.44
CA THR A 29 0.97 -29.51 -21.92
C THR A 29 0.85 -29.60 -20.40
N PRO A 30 1.89 -29.29 -19.60
CA PRO A 30 1.70 -29.16 -18.18
C PRO A 30 0.75 -27.98 -17.98
N LEU A 31 -0.44 -28.25 -17.46
CA LEU A 31 -1.30 -27.25 -16.84
C LEU A 31 -0.47 -26.65 -15.71
N ALA A 32 0.19 -25.53 -16.00
CA ALA A 32 0.77 -24.65 -15.01
C ALA A 32 -0.40 -24.21 -14.12
N LEU A 33 -0.58 -24.91 -13.01
CA LEU A 33 -1.29 -24.43 -11.84
C LEU A 33 -0.56 -23.15 -11.43
N SER A 34 -0.96 -22.04 -12.03
CA SER A 34 -0.67 -20.71 -11.55
C SER A 34 -1.44 -20.60 -10.24
N ALA A 35 -0.86 -21.15 -9.17
CA ALA A 35 -1.26 -20.81 -7.84
C ALA A 35 -1.00 -19.31 -7.74
N CYS A 36 -2.05 -18.51 -7.89
CA CYS A 36 -2.09 -17.18 -7.32
C CYS A 36 -1.84 -17.39 -5.83
N ALA A 37 -0.58 -17.35 -5.43
CA ALA A 37 -0.22 -17.22 -4.04
C ALA A 37 -0.62 -15.79 -3.70
N ASP A 38 -1.85 -15.63 -3.21
CA ASP A 38 -2.24 -14.41 -2.51
C ASP A 38 -1.15 -14.16 -1.48
N ALA A 39 -0.40 -13.07 -1.67
CA ALA A 39 0.63 -12.69 -0.73
C ALA A 39 -0.05 -12.54 0.64
N PRO A 40 0.51 -13.13 1.72
CA PRO A 40 -0.10 -13.04 3.03
C PRO A 40 -0.31 -11.57 3.40
N ARG A 41 -1.52 -11.23 3.81
CA ARG A 41 -1.85 -9.91 4.33
C ARG A 41 -0.96 -9.61 5.54
N GLU A 42 -0.27 -8.49 5.50
CA GLU A 42 0.63 -8.11 6.59
C GLU A 42 -0.19 -7.53 7.76
N MET A 43 0.04 -8.04 8.97
CA MET A 43 -0.70 -7.65 10.17
C MET A 43 -0.68 -6.14 10.44
N ARG A 44 0.43 -5.47 10.11
CA ARG A 44 0.60 -4.01 10.27
C ARG A 44 -0.31 -3.17 9.35
N PHE A 45 -0.98 -3.80 8.38
CA PHE A 45 -1.92 -3.16 7.46
C PHE A 45 -3.31 -3.81 7.50
N ASP A 46 -3.62 -4.61 8.52
CA ASP A 46 -4.89 -5.34 8.60
C ASP A 46 -6.09 -4.43 8.88
N THR A 47 -5.87 -3.32 9.58
CA THR A 47 -6.90 -2.32 9.87
C THR A 47 -6.42 -0.92 9.48
N PRO A 48 -7.34 0.04 9.30
CA PRO A 48 -6.96 1.43 9.10
C PRO A 48 -6.14 1.98 10.27
N GLU A 49 -6.50 1.64 11.50
CA GLU A 49 -5.78 2.02 12.72
C GLU A 49 -4.34 1.50 12.71
N ALA A 50 -4.13 0.21 12.44
CA ALA A 50 -2.80 -0.39 12.40
C ALA A 50 -1.91 0.26 11.32
N THR A 51 -2.50 0.63 10.18
CA THR A 51 -1.76 1.33 9.11
C THR A 51 -1.34 2.74 9.54
N LEU A 52 -2.19 3.44 10.29
CA LEU A 52 -1.89 4.77 10.82
C LEU A 52 -0.83 4.71 11.93
N GLU A 53 -0.91 3.74 12.83
CA GLU A 53 0.12 3.44 13.83
C GLU A 53 1.45 3.14 13.14
N THR A 54 1.45 2.27 12.13
CA THR A 54 2.63 1.96 11.31
C THR A 54 3.25 3.19 10.65
N LEU A 55 2.41 4.08 10.09
CA LEU A 55 2.86 5.33 9.48
C LEU A 55 3.53 6.26 10.52
N LEU A 56 2.95 6.38 11.72
CA LEU A 56 3.48 7.20 12.81
C LEU A 56 4.76 6.58 13.41
N GLY A 57 4.80 5.26 13.53
CA GLY A 57 5.94 4.48 13.98
C GLY A 57 7.15 4.63 13.08
N ALA A 58 6.97 4.74 11.75
CA ALA A 58 8.06 4.97 10.80
C ALA A 58 8.86 6.27 11.07
N PHE A 59 8.25 7.26 11.76
CA PHE A 59 8.91 8.50 12.21
C PHE A 59 9.23 8.51 13.71
N GLY A 60 8.90 7.44 14.46
CA GLY A 60 9.04 7.35 15.90
C GLY A 60 8.19 8.37 16.68
N VAL A 61 7.01 8.72 16.15
CA VAL A 61 6.07 9.67 16.79
C VAL A 61 4.86 8.99 17.42
N GLU A 62 4.74 7.67 17.29
CA GLU A 62 3.65 6.87 17.85
C GLU A 62 3.52 7.06 19.37
N ASP A 63 4.64 6.89 20.09
CA ASP A 63 4.70 6.99 21.55
C ASP A 63 4.69 8.43 22.10
N GLN A 64 4.81 9.43 21.23
CA GLN A 64 4.78 10.84 21.64
C GLN A 64 3.34 11.27 21.95
N THR A 65 3.15 12.28 22.77
CA THR A 65 1.81 12.87 22.98
C THR A 65 1.41 13.75 21.79
N GLN A 66 0.10 13.92 21.53
CA GLN A 66 -0.35 14.88 20.50
C GLN A 66 0.19 16.30 20.75
N GLU A 67 0.34 16.73 22.00
CA GLU A 67 0.87 18.06 22.31
C GLU A 67 2.33 18.21 21.86
N GLU A 68 3.18 17.20 22.08
CA GLU A 68 4.58 17.20 21.64
C GLU A 68 4.71 17.25 20.12
N VAL A 69 3.96 16.39 19.43
CA VAL A 69 3.93 16.35 17.96
C VAL A 69 3.47 17.70 17.39
N GLN A 70 2.40 18.28 17.94
CA GLN A 70 1.93 19.60 17.51
C GLN A 70 2.94 20.72 17.83
N ARG A 71 3.61 20.66 18.98
CA ARG A 71 4.66 21.63 19.34
C ARG A 71 5.81 21.57 18.32
N HIS A 72 6.21 20.37 17.91
CA HIS A 72 7.25 20.17 16.89
C HIS A 72 6.83 20.65 15.50
N LEU A 73 5.60 20.37 15.08
CA LEU A 73 5.05 20.90 13.82
C LEU A 73 5.02 22.44 13.82
N ARG A 74 4.61 23.06 14.93
CA ARG A 74 4.56 24.54 15.06
C ARG A 74 5.93 25.19 15.06
N SER A 75 6.96 24.53 15.60
CA SER A 75 8.34 25.02 15.54
C SER A 75 8.99 24.85 14.16
N ARG A 76 8.25 24.32 13.18
CA ARG A 76 8.76 23.88 11.87
C ARG A 76 9.89 22.85 12.00
N GLY A 77 9.85 22.06 13.07
CA GLY A 77 10.74 20.94 13.26
C GLY A 77 10.54 19.91 12.15
N ARG A 78 11.64 19.34 11.66
CA ARG A 78 11.62 18.19 10.76
C ARG A 78 11.48 16.93 11.59
N PHE A 79 10.63 16.00 11.15
CA PHE A 79 10.65 14.64 11.67
C PHE A 79 11.64 13.82 10.84
N ASP A 80 12.48 13.07 11.52
CA ASP A 80 13.43 12.17 10.87
C ASP A 80 12.75 10.83 10.60
N LEU A 81 12.81 10.42 9.34
CA LEU A 81 12.29 9.12 8.92
C LEU A 81 13.23 8.04 9.41
N GLN A 82 12.71 7.09 10.20
CA GLN A 82 13.50 6.03 10.84
C GLN A 82 13.44 4.72 10.05
N ASP A 83 12.32 4.47 9.36
CA ASP A 83 12.10 3.29 8.54
C ASP A 83 11.43 3.67 7.21
N GLU A 84 12.27 3.81 6.18
CA GLU A 84 11.86 4.22 4.83
C GLU A 84 11.01 3.16 4.13
N GLU A 85 11.34 1.87 4.30
CA GLU A 85 10.62 0.77 3.67
C GLU A 85 9.18 0.69 4.20
N THR A 86 9.03 0.74 5.53
CA THR A 86 7.72 0.74 6.18
C THR A 86 6.90 1.97 5.79
N TYR A 87 7.56 3.13 5.72
CA TYR A 87 6.91 4.37 5.30
C TYR A 87 6.38 4.28 3.86
N HIS A 88 7.19 3.84 2.90
CA HIS A 88 6.76 3.69 1.52
C HIS A 88 5.63 2.66 1.38
N ALA A 89 5.71 1.56 2.14
CA ALA A 89 4.68 0.52 2.12
C ALA A 89 3.31 1.05 2.56
N CYS A 90 3.20 2.09 3.39
CA CYS A 90 1.91 2.66 3.80
C CYS A 90 1.06 3.19 2.63
N PHE A 91 1.63 3.40 1.44
CA PHE A 91 0.99 4.10 0.33
C PHE A 91 0.77 3.19 -0.89
N VAL A 92 -0.38 3.32 -1.55
CA VAL A 92 -0.72 2.50 -2.75
C VAL A 92 -0.10 3.07 -4.03
N ASP A 93 0.10 4.38 -4.09
CA ASP A 93 0.53 5.12 -5.28
C ASP A 93 1.82 5.92 -5.00
N PHE A 94 2.70 5.34 -4.17
CA PHE A 94 4.05 5.86 -3.97
C PHE A 94 4.93 5.46 -5.15
N ASP A 95 5.48 6.45 -5.85
CA ASP A 95 6.21 6.28 -7.10
C ASP A 95 7.50 7.13 -7.08
N GLY A 96 8.34 6.84 -6.08
CA GLY A 96 9.65 7.44 -5.93
C GLY A 96 9.66 8.89 -5.42
N PRO A 97 10.73 9.66 -5.72
CA PRO A 97 11.01 10.94 -5.05
C PRO A 97 9.92 12.01 -5.18
N ALA A 98 9.14 12.01 -6.27
CA ALA A 98 8.06 12.97 -6.46
C ALA A 98 6.89 12.74 -5.49
N SER A 99 6.71 11.50 -5.02
CA SER A 99 5.68 11.13 -4.04
C SER A 99 6.05 11.52 -2.60
N GLU A 100 7.33 11.72 -2.29
CA GLU A 100 7.85 12.06 -0.96
C GLU A 100 7.16 13.31 -0.37
N ALA A 101 7.02 14.37 -1.17
CA ALA A 101 6.37 15.59 -0.70
C ALA A 101 4.88 15.38 -0.37
N LEU A 102 4.20 14.54 -1.14
CA LEU A 102 2.79 14.20 -0.91
C LEU A 102 2.63 13.32 0.33
N ALA A 103 3.50 12.32 0.47
CA ALA A 103 3.53 11.42 1.61
C ALA A 103 3.86 12.18 2.90
N GLY A 104 4.78 13.15 2.85
CA GLY A 104 5.09 14.05 3.97
C GLY A 104 3.91 14.94 4.36
N TYR A 105 3.13 15.43 3.38
CA TYR A 105 1.89 16.15 3.66
C TYR A 105 0.86 15.28 4.39
N VAL A 106 0.68 14.03 3.94
CA VAL A 106 -0.25 13.07 4.57
C VAL A 106 0.20 12.76 5.99
N PHE A 107 1.49 12.45 6.19
CA PHE A 107 2.05 12.21 7.52
C PHE A 107 1.79 13.41 8.45
N GLY A 108 2.15 14.63 8.03
CA GLY A 108 1.93 15.83 8.84
C GLY A 108 0.44 16.06 9.16
N THR A 109 -0.45 15.70 8.24
CA THR A 109 -1.90 15.78 8.41
C THR A 109 -2.40 14.78 9.47
N VAL A 110 -1.94 13.53 9.43
CA VAL A 110 -2.27 12.50 10.42
C VAL A 110 -1.66 12.83 11.79
N ALA A 111 -0.36 13.13 11.82
CA ALA A 111 0.40 13.42 13.03
C ALA A 111 -0.20 14.61 13.82
N ALA A 112 -0.70 15.64 13.13
CA ALA A 112 -1.32 16.80 13.77
C ALA A 112 -2.57 16.47 14.60
N GLY A 113 -3.28 15.37 14.28
CA GLY A 113 -4.52 14.96 14.93
C GLY A 113 -4.50 13.53 15.48
N LYS A 114 -3.30 12.98 15.75
CA LYS A 114 -3.13 11.54 16.00
C LYS A 114 -3.98 10.95 17.14
N ASP A 115 -4.32 11.73 18.17
CA ASP A 115 -5.11 11.24 19.32
C ASP A 115 -6.63 11.46 19.13
N GLN A 116 -7.04 12.03 18.01
CA GLN A 116 -8.44 12.40 17.71
C GLN A 116 -8.88 11.98 16.30
N LEU A 117 -8.15 11.06 15.67
CA LEU A 117 -8.46 10.54 14.34
C LEU A 117 -9.85 9.89 14.35
N ARG A 118 -10.71 10.29 13.41
CA ARG A 118 -11.99 9.64 13.18
C ARG A 118 -11.97 8.87 11.87
N ILE A 119 -12.24 7.58 11.96
CA ILE A 119 -12.25 6.67 10.81
C ILE A 119 -13.71 6.42 10.38
N VAL A 120 -13.99 6.59 9.08
CA VAL A 120 -15.32 6.41 8.51
C VAL A 120 -15.21 5.62 7.21
N HIS A 121 -15.94 4.50 7.11
CA HIS A 121 -16.05 3.74 5.87
C HIS A 121 -17.08 4.38 4.94
N VAL A 122 -16.71 4.67 3.70
CA VAL A 122 -17.55 5.29 2.67
C VAL A 122 -17.43 4.46 1.39
N GLY A 123 -18.38 3.54 1.17
CA GLY A 123 -18.30 2.59 0.06
C GLY A 123 -17.12 1.63 0.22
N ASP A 124 -16.24 1.62 -0.77
CA ASP A 124 -14.99 0.86 -0.82
C ASP A 124 -13.79 1.59 -0.19
N LYS A 125 -13.99 2.82 0.25
CA LYS A 125 -12.95 3.69 0.80
C LYS A 125 -13.08 3.83 2.31
N VAL A 126 -11.95 4.17 2.92
CA VAL A 126 -11.88 4.60 4.32
C VAL A 126 -11.41 6.05 4.34
N HIS A 127 -12.19 6.91 4.99
CA HIS A 127 -11.85 8.31 5.22
C HIS A 127 -11.37 8.46 6.66
N VAL A 128 -10.17 9.00 6.83
CA VAL A 128 -9.57 9.32 8.12
C VAL A 128 -9.57 10.83 8.30
N TYR A 129 -10.28 11.33 9.30
CA TYR A 129 -10.39 12.75 9.61
C TYR A 129 -9.52 13.08 10.81
N PRO A 130 -8.41 13.83 10.66
CA PRO A 130 -7.54 14.21 11.77
C PRO A 130 -8.13 15.31 12.66
N ASP A 131 -9.09 16.04 12.15
CA ASP A 131 -9.91 16.97 12.92
C ASP A 131 -11.39 16.62 12.64
N PRO A 132 -12.08 15.97 13.58
CA PRO A 132 -13.46 15.54 13.38
C PRO A 132 -14.44 16.71 13.25
N GLU A 133 -14.08 17.90 13.70
CA GLU A 133 -14.85 19.13 13.55
C GLU A 133 -14.64 19.75 12.16
N ARG A 134 -13.44 19.61 11.58
CA ARG A 134 -13.06 20.13 10.26
C ARG A 134 -12.97 19.03 9.20
N ARG A 135 -14.15 18.61 8.74
CA ARG A 135 -14.30 17.49 7.78
C ARG A 135 -13.79 17.75 6.36
N GLU A 136 -13.32 18.95 6.06
CA GLU A 136 -12.80 19.32 4.74
C GLU A 136 -11.44 18.70 4.43
N ARG A 137 -10.73 18.20 5.45
CA ARG A 137 -9.43 17.54 5.29
C ARG A 137 -9.50 16.11 5.80
N TYR A 138 -9.33 15.16 4.90
CA TYR A 138 -9.31 13.75 5.22
C TYR A 138 -8.22 13.03 4.41
N VAL A 139 -7.73 11.94 4.97
CA VAL A 139 -6.86 10.98 4.30
C VAL A 139 -7.73 9.82 3.81
N VAL A 140 -7.47 9.36 2.60
CA VAL A 140 -8.20 8.26 1.96
C VAL A 140 -7.34 7.02 1.95
N MET A 141 -7.94 5.91 2.39
CA MET A 141 -7.34 4.59 2.36
C MET A 141 -8.21 3.61 1.59
N PHE A 142 -7.56 2.66 0.94
CA PHE A 142 -8.17 1.55 0.22
C PHE A 142 -7.86 0.24 0.93
N ASN A 143 -8.84 -0.65 1.00
CA ASN A 143 -8.57 -2.04 1.35
C ASN A 143 -8.05 -2.76 0.10
N THR A 144 -6.77 -3.12 0.10
CA THR A 144 -6.13 -3.89 -0.98
C THR A 144 -5.98 -5.35 -0.56
N ASP A 145 -5.61 -6.23 -1.48
CA ASP A 145 -5.35 -7.65 -1.17
C ASP A 145 -4.24 -7.82 -0.11
N THR A 146 -3.32 -6.86 -0.02
CA THR A 146 -2.18 -6.86 0.93
C THR A 146 -2.46 -6.09 2.23
N GLY A 147 -3.64 -5.49 2.36
CA GLY A 147 -4.00 -4.65 3.51
C GLY A 147 -4.43 -3.24 3.13
N TYR A 148 -4.73 -2.45 4.14
CA TYR A 148 -5.11 -1.05 3.98
C TYR A 148 -3.91 -0.21 3.56
N ARG A 149 -4.09 0.60 2.52
CA ARG A 149 -3.05 1.47 1.96
C ARG A 149 -3.60 2.88 1.75
N ILE A 150 -2.82 3.89 2.06
CA ILE A 150 -3.18 5.29 1.86
C ILE A 150 -2.98 5.68 0.39
N SER A 151 -3.94 6.40 -0.19
CA SER A 151 -3.76 7.01 -1.51
C SER A 151 -3.30 8.45 -1.40
N LEU A 152 -2.11 8.74 -1.90
CA LEU A 152 -1.58 10.10 -2.00
C LEU A 152 -2.43 10.96 -2.94
N ARG A 153 -2.84 10.40 -4.07
CA ARG A 153 -3.66 11.11 -5.06
C ARG A 153 -5.01 11.57 -4.51
N GLU A 154 -5.65 10.74 -3.69
CA GLU A 154 -6.97 11.06 -3.11
C GLU A 154 -6.90 11.77 -1.76
N SER A 155 -5.81 11.59 -0.98
CA SER A 155 -5.64 12.22 0.33
C SER A 155 -5.12 13.66 0.25
N VAL A 156 -4.41 14.01 -0.81
CA VAL A 156 -3.82 15.35 -0.95
C VAL A 156 -4.66 16.20 -1.90
N PRO A 157 -5.17 17.37 -1.47
CA PRO A 157 -5.95 18.25 -2.33
C PRO A 157 -5.21 18.62 -3.62
N ALA A 158 -5.94 18.75 -4.73
CA ALA A 158 -5.35 18.89 -6.06
C ALA A 158 -4.48 20.16 -6.21
N GLU A 159 -4.84 21.24 -5.54
CA GLU A 159 -4.05 22.47 -5.44
C GLU A 159 -2.74 22.26 -4.66
N VAL A 160 -2.78 21.52 -3.55
CA VAL A 160 -1.59 21.20 -2.75
C VAL A 160 -0.66 20.28 -3.54
N ARG A 161 -1.20 19.23 -4.19
CA ARG A 161 -0.44 18.35 -5.08
C ARG A 161 0.30 19.13 -6.16
N ARG A 162 -0.41 20.02 -6.87
CA ARG A 162 0.20 20.86 -7.91
C ARG A 162 1.31 21.75 -7.36
N ALA A 163 1.09 22.38 -6.21
CA ALA A 163 2.09 23.25 -5.59
C ALA A 163 3.35 22.47 -5.18
N LEU A 164 3.20 21.28 -4.57
CA LEU A 164 4.32 20.45 -4.12
C LEU A 164 5.13 19.90 -5.30
N LEU A 165 4.45 19.40 -6.35
CA LEU A 165 5.12 18.90 -7.55
C LEU A 165 5.90 20.01 -8.28
N GLN A 166 5.33 21.21 -8.39
CA GLN A 166 6.03 22.37 -8.96
C GLN A 166 7.29 22.74 -8.18
N GLU A 167 7.25 22.65 -6.84
CA GLU A 167 8.42 22.96 -6.03
C GLU A 167 9.50 21.88 -6.16
N HIS A 168 9.12 20.61 -6.21
CA HIS A 168 10.04 19.51 -6.50
C HIS A 168 10.76 19.72 -7.85
N GLU A 169 10.02 20.02 -8.92
CA GLU A 169 10.60 20.33 -10.23
C GLU A 169 11.58 21.51 -10.18
N ARG A 170 11.28 22.56 -9.40
CA ARG A 170 12.18 23.72 -9.24
C ARG A 170 13.48 23.34 -8.54
N ILE A 171 13.40 22.50 -7.52
CA ILE A 171 14.57 22.02 -6.77
C ILE A 171 15.43 21.14 -7.68
N ASP A 172 14.83 20.21 -8.41
CA ASP A 172 15.55 19.34 -9.34
C ASP A 172 16.22 20.13 -10.47
N ASN A 173 15.52 21.11 -11.02
CA ASN A 173 16.09 22.02 -12.03
C ASN A 173 17.29 22.80 -11.47
N ARG A 174 17.22 23.24 -10.21
CA ARG A 174 18.32 23.94 -9.54
C ARG A 174 19.51 23.01 -9.32
N ASN A 175 19.27 21.80 -8.83
CA ASN A 175 20.31 20.82 -8.55
C ASN A 175 21.01 20.36 -9.83
N ARG A 176 20.26 20.11 -10.91
CA ARG A 176 20.84 19.77 -12.23
C ARG A 176 21.72 20.89 -12.78
N ARG A 177 21.28 22.15 -12.65
CA ARG A 177 22.08 23.31 -13.07
C ARG A 177 23.34 23.49 -12.23
N ALA A 178 23.25 23.28 -10.91
CA ALA A 178 24.41 23.36 -10.03
C ALA A 178 25.42 22.24 -10.30
N GLY A 179 24.96 21.01 -10.53
CA GLY A 179 25.80 19.87 -10.90
C GLY A 179 26.52 20.08 -12.24
N ALA A 180 25.81 20.61 -13.25
CA ALA A 180 26.39 20.90 -14.56
C ALA A 180 27.40 22.08 -14.60
N VAL A 181 27.54 22.83 -13.50
CA VAL A 181 28.52 23.94 -13.38
C VAL A 181 29.81 23.48 -12.70
N LEU A 182 29.82 22.29 -12.08
CA LEU A 182 30.95 21.74 -11.35
C LEU A 182 31.71 20.66 -12.13
N GLU A 183 31.25 20.31 -13.34
CA GLU A 183 31.93 19.44 -14.31
C GLU A 183 32.55 20.27 -15.45
#